data_AF-A0AAD9IZY6-F1
#
_entry.id   AF-A0AAD9IZY6-F1
#
_cell.length_a   1.000
_cell.length_b   1.000
_cell.length_c   1.000
_cell.angle_alpha   90.00
_cell.angle_beta   90.00
_cell.angle_gamma   90.00
#
_symmetry.space_group_name_H-M   'P 1'
#
loop_
_entity.id
_entity.type
_entity.pdbx_description
1 polymer ?
#
loop_
_entity_poly.entity_id
_entity_poly.type
_entity_poly.pdbx_seq_one_letter_code
_entity_poly.pdbx_strand_id
1 'polypeptide(L)' 'MTGYVMFRKDRLGRRGGGVILYIKESIQAYEIKLEKEAECEEAVWCNIVTGKSTYCWASVSESKHKHGRE' A
#
# COMPACT_ATOMS: atom_id res chain seq x y z
N MET A 1 11.87 -10.45 -1.97
CA MET A 1 11.44 -11.48 -2.93
C MET A 1 12.12 -11.13 -4.24
N THR A 2 12.93 -12.02 -4.82
CA THR A 2 13.71 -11.73 -6.01
C THR A 2 12.79 -11.49 -7.21
N GLY A 3 13.03 -10.45 -8.01
CA GLY A 3 12.21 -10.13 -9.19
C GLY A 3 10.97 -9.27 -8.89
N TYR A 4 10.89 -8.65 -7.70
CA TYR A 4 9.77 -7.81 -7.27
C TYR A 4 10.24 -6.53 -6.56
N VAL A 5 9.62 -5.42 -6.94
CA VAL A 5 9.68 -4.15 -6.19
C VAL A 5 8.66 -4.19 -5.06
N MET A 6 9.03 -3.65 -3.90
CA MET A 6 8.21 -3.65 -2.68
C MET A 6 7.77 -2.24 -2.33
N PHE A 7 6.46 -2.04 -2.20
CA PHE A 7 5.83 -0.85 -1.60
C PHE A 7 5.25 -1.26 -0.26
N ARG A 8 5.62 -0.57 0.82
CA ARG A 8 5.26 -0.98 2.17
C ARG A 8 4.95 0.24 3.03
N LYS A 9 3.87 0.12 3.80
CA LYS A 9 3.52 1.08 4.85
C LYS A 9 3.29 0.35 6.16
N ASP A 10 4.12 0.67 7.14
CA ASP A 10 4.01 0.15 8.49
C ASP A 10 3.11 1.04 9.34
N ARG A 11 2.31 0.40 10.20
CA ARG A 11 1.47 1.12 11.16
C ARG A 11 2.34 1.69 12.29
N LEU A 12 2.22 2.99 12.55
CA LEU A 12 2.92 3.64 13.65
C LEU A 12 2.25 3.33 15.00
N GLY A 13 3.04 3.11 16.05
CA GLY A 13 2.55 3.09 17.44
C GLY A 13 1.76 1.85 17.90
N ARG A 14 1.63 0.79 17.09
CA ARG A 14 0.98 -0.47 17.50
C ARG A 14 1.75 -1.69 17.00
N ARG A 15 1.64 -2.83 17.70
CA ARG A 15 2.16 -4.12 17.21
C ARG A 15 1.21 -4.74 16.18
N GLY A 16 1.78 -5.25 15.09
CA GLY A 16 1.05 -5.89 13.98
C GLY A 16 0.29 -4.89 13.09
N GLY A 17 -0.13 -5.36 11.92
CA GLY A 17 -0.80 -4.55 10.89
C GLY A 17 0.16 -3.97 9.87
N GLY A 18 -0.31 -2.97 9.12
CA GLY A 18 0.40 -2.43 7.96
C GLY A 18 0.05 -3.17 6.66
N VAL A 19 0.52 -2.61 5.55
CA VAL A 19 0.21 -3.10 4.20
C VAL A 19 1.49 -3.20 3.38
N ILE A 20 1.56 -4.25 2.56
CA ILE A 20 2.67 -4.50 1.65
C ILE A 20 2.13 -4.90 0.29
N LEU A 21 2.72 -4.33 -0.76
CA LEU A 21 2.42 -4.61 -2.15
C LEU A 21 3.72 -4.97 -2.86
N TYR A 22 3.76 -6.16 -3.46
CA TYR A 22 4.84 -6.60 -4.34
C TYR A 22 4.41 -6.51 -5.80
N ILE A 23 5.22 -5.85 -6.62
CA ILE A 23 5.00 -5.73 -8.07
C ILE A 23 6.21 -6.32 -8.78
N LYS A 24 6.00 -7.15 -9.81
CA LYS A 24 7.12 -7.71 -10.59
C LYS A 24 8.00 -6.59 -11.13
N GLU A 25 9.33 -6.75 -11.06
CA GLU A 25 10.31 -5.76 -11.57
C GLU A 25 10.15 -5.47 -13.07
N SER A 26 9.57 -6.41 -13.84
CA SER A 26 9.24 -6.21 -15.25
C SER A 26 8.08 -5.23 -15.49
N ILE A 27 7.37 -4.81 -14.44
CA ILE A 27 6.28 -3.85 -14.50
C ILE A 27 6.77 -2.54 -13.90
N GLN A 28 6.71 -1.47 -14.69
CA GLN A 28 7.10 -0.15 -14.23
C GLN A 28 6.06 0.37 -13.24
N ALA A 29 6.48 0.62 -12.01
CA ALA A 29 5.61 1.13 -10.96
C ALA A 29 6.32 2.17 -10.06
N TYR A 30 5.56 3.14 -9.58
CA TYR A 30 6.07 4.25 -8.75
C TYR A 30 5.13 4.50 -7.57
N GLU A 31 5.70 4.74 -6.40
CA GLU A 31 4.92 5.12 -5.23
C GLU A 31 4.28 6.49 -5.42
N ILE A 32 3.02 6.62 -5.02
CA ILE A 32 2.31 7.91 -4.92
C ILE A 32 2.34 8.33 -3.45
N LYS A 33 2.95 9.48 -3.18
CA LYS A 33 2.88 10.11 -1.86
C LYS A 33 1.67 11.02 -1.81
N LEU A 34 0.74 10.69 -0.93
CA LEU A 34 -0.44 11.52 -0.67
C LEU A 34 -0.13 12.63 0.33
N GLU A 35 -0.91 13.69 0.28
CA GLU A 35 -0.97 14.69 1.36
C GLU A 35 -1.55 14.05 2.63
N LYS A 36 -1.22 14.63 3.79
CA LYS A 36 -1.55 14.04 5.11
C LYS A 36 -3.04 13.81 5.30
N GLU A 37 -3.89 14.68 4.75
CA GLU A 37 -5.34 14.64 4.88
C GLU A 37 -5.97 13.50 4.08
N ALA A 38 -5.31 13.07 3.01
CA ALA A 38 -5.71 11.92 2.18
C ALA A 38 -4.98 10.62 2.58
N GLU A 39 -4.05 10.71 3.52
CA GLU A 39 -3.18 9.61 3.91
C GLU A 39 -3.92 8.61 4.82
N CYS A 40 -4.25 7.44 4.29
CA CYS A 40 -4.73 6.32 5.11
C CYS A 40 -3.53 5.61 5.77
N GLU A 41 -3.64 5.30 7.07
CA GLU A 41 -2.56 4.66 7.85
C GLU A 41 -2.15 3.29 7.29
N GLU A 42 -3.10 2.51 6.78
CA GLU A 42 -2.89 1.14 6.28
C GLU A 42 -3.14 1.04 4.77
N ALA A 43 -2.66 2.03 4.01
CA ALA A 43 -2.72 2.04 2.54
C ALA A 43 -1.37 2.33 1.86
N VAL A 44 -1.11 1.63 0.75
CA VAL A 44 -0.04 1.96 -0.20
C VAL A 44 -0.66 2.32 -1.55
N TRP A 45 -0.17 3.41 -2.13
CA TRP A 45 -0.63 3.94 -3.40
C TRP A 45 0.52 3.91 -4.40
N CYS A 46 0.25 3.44 -5.60
CA CYS A 46 1.26 3.43 -6.66
C CYS A 46 0.62 3.68 -8.04
N ASN A 47 1.42 4.25 -8.94
CA ASN A 47 1.14 4.25 -10.36
C ASN A 47 1.73 2.99 -10.96
N ILE A 48 0.94 2.27 -11.74
CA ILE A 48 1.38 1.14 -12.57
C ILE A 48 1.30 1.61 -14.03
N VAL A 49 2.43 1.52 -14.74
CA VAL A 49 2.53 1.94 -16.14
C VAL A 49 2.54 0.70 -17.03
N THR A 50 1.60 0.64 -17.98
CA THR A 50 1.50 -0.45 -18.96
C THR A 50 1.32 0.14 -20.36
N GLY A 51 2.33 -0.02 -21.22
CA GLY A 51 2.30 0.57 -22.56
C GLY A 51 2.20 2.10 -22.52
N LYS A 52 1.09 2.65 -23.00
CA LYS A 52 0.80 4.10 -23.00
C LYS A 52 -0.14 4.54 -21.88
N SER A 53 -0.56 3.61 -21.01
CA SER A 53 -1.55 3.85 -19.96
C SER A 53 -0.92 3.82 -18.58
N THR A 54 -1.43 4.66 -17.69
CA THR A 54 -1.07 4.70 -16.28
C THR A 54 -2.31 4.41 -15.45
N TYR A 55 -2.20 3.48 -14.50
CA TYR A 55 -3.25 3.11 -13.57
C TYR A 55 -2.84 3.50 -12.15
N CYS A 56 -3.68 4.23 -11.46
CA CYS A 56 -3.54 4.44 -10.02
C CYS A 56 -4.08 3.21 -9.29
N TRP A 57 -3.26 2.59 -8.45
CA TRP A 57 -3.62 1.42 -7.65
C TRP A 57 -3.42 1.71 -6.17
N ALA A 58 -4.36 1.23 -5.36
CA ALA A 58 -4.28 1.27 -3.89
C ALA A 58 -4.43 -0.14 -3.33
N SER A 59 -3.53 -0.53 -2.42
CA SER A 59 -3.76 -1.66 -1.53
C SER A 59 -4.05 -1.12 -0.15
N VAL A 60 -5.19 -1.52 0.43
CA VAL A 60 -5.69 -1.03 1.72
C VAL A 60 -5.95 -2.23 2.62
N SER A 61 -5.47 -2.17 3.86
CA SER A 61 -5.87 -3.09 4.92
C SER A 61 -6.87 -2.39 5.84
N GLU A 62 -7.96 -3.07 6.18
CA GLU A 62 -8.91 -2.60 7.17
C GLU A 62 -8.77 -3.43 8.44
N SER A 63 -8.22 -2.83 9.50
CA SER A 63 -8.22 -3.45 10.81
C SER A 63 -9.64 -3.43 11.40
N LYS A 64 -10.32 -4.59 11.41
CA LYS A 64 -11.56 -4.77 12.17
C LYS A 64 -11.27 -4.49 13.65
N HIS A 65 -11.75 -3.37 14.18
CA HIS A 65 -11.85 -3.22 15.63
C HIS A 65 -12.72 -4.38 16.15
N LYS A 66 -12.11 -5.33 16.85
CA LYS A 66 -12.87 -6.26 17.69
C LYS A 66 -13.50 -5.37 18.77
N HIS A 67 -14.78 -5.05 18.60
CA HIS A 67 -15.61 -4.57 19.69
C HIS A 67 -15.41 -5.56 20.84
N GLY A 68 -14.81 -5.10 21.94
CA GLY A 68 -14.71 -5.89 23.14
C GLY A 68 -16.12 -6.31 23.52
N ARG A 69 -16.33 -7.62 23.62
CA ARG A 69 -17.42 -8.11 24.46
C ARG A 69 -16.98 -7.82 25.88
N GLU A 70 -17.57 -6.79 26.48
CA GLU A 70 -17.76 -6.74 27.94
C GLU A 70 -18.64 -7.90 28.38
#